data_AF-A0A7Y3BNF5-F1
#
_entry.id   AF-A0A7Y3BNF5-F1
#
_cell.length_a   1.000
_cell.length_b   1.000
_cell.length_c   1.000
_cell.angle_alpha   90.00
_cell.angle_beta   90.00
_cell.angle_gamma   90.00
#
_symmetry.space_group_name_H-M   'P 1'
#
loop_
_entity.id
_entity.type
_entity.pdbx_description
1 polymer ?
#
loop_
_entity_poly.entity_id
_entity_poly.type
_entity_poly.pdbx_seq_one_letter_code
_entity_poly.pdbx_strand_id
1 'polypeptide(L)'
;MRLRFTLLLGVLLLGACDLSVPNGLFGCGQAADCPSGYYCWGSDSRCYDSKEPECAPRSCEEIIADFASLGIPIECGALPDGCEGSIECGACPQDEICGANGQNFICGCEENSCATFAGGAECGVIPTRCGGGEQALFCGTCLGIQICVDNRCICPVGADCGEGCGDRCGPQEVCVEGECCEPIYPCSDNECSPPGGFPDGCGGVAQCAPCRDGEDCVLSNALVFECLGDCTCEAQGVECGNATICGSPTLCGTCQDNGFEDGFRCQSGRCVCADQFESNDQVKDATVLCGPGVGSGCMQDVWGVEVQATLHDSQDLDYYEARVLDAPTPLIAHVTAGSGDRLLFLTYLCPDGKVGLDKCSGWEEEIDGIRYCISDWEPIVVERRCESGSTGDPGSAVGTVRVIVAANQFNGTCDPYDLQVLATYQLELPGDF
;
A
#
# COMPACT_ATOMS: atom_id res chain seq x y z
N MET A 1 -32.72 27.98 73.45
CA MET A 1 -33.38 28.83 72.43
C MET A 1 -32.58 28.66 71.14
N ARG A 2 -33.16 27.94 70.15
CA ARG A 2 -32.86 27.98 68.67
C ARG A 2 -31.40 27.72 68.25
N LEU A 3 -31.03 26.71 67.43
CA LEU A 3 -31.48 26.36 66.07
C LEU A 3 -30.81 24.99 65.72
N ARG A 4 -31.55 23.88 65.57
CA ARG A 4 -31.93 23.17 64.32
C ARG A 4 -30.76 22.85 63.37
N PHE A 5 -30.35 21.57 63.22
CA PHE A 5 -30.89 20.60 62.26
C PHE A 5 -30.90 21.13 60.82
N THR A 6 -29.81 20.93 60.06
CA THR A 6 -29.79 20.72 58.58
C THR A 6 -28.34 20.69 58.08
N LEU A 7 -27.77 19.51 57.88
CA LEU A 7 -26.67 19.31 56.92
C LEU A 7 -26.69 17.86 56.42
N LEU A 8 -27.86 17.43 55.93
CA LEU A 8 -28.08 16.10 55.33
C LEU A 8 -28.94 16.20 54.06
N LEU A 9 -28.89 17.35 53.38
CA LEU A 9 -29.68 17.61 52.17
C LEU A 9 -28.85 18.48 51.21
N GLY A 10 -27.98 17.84 50.42
CA GLY A 10 -27.11 18.56 49.50
C GLY A 10 -26.51 17.72 48.38
N VAL A 11 -27.09 16.55 48.05
CA VAL A 11 -26.63 15.69 46.92
C VAL A 11 -27.79 15.24 46.03
N LEU A 12 -28.97 15.87 46.13
CA LEU A 12 -30.19 15.39 45.45
C LEU A 12 -30.80 16.37 44.42
N LEU A 13 -29.99 17.24 43.80
CA LEU A 13 -30.45 18.17 42.74
C LEU A 13 -29.44 18.35 41.60
N LEU A 14 -28.95 17.25 41.03
CA LEU A 14 -28.41 17.24 39.65
C LEU A 14 -29.14 16.14 38.87
N GLY A 15 -30.45 16.28 38.76
CA GLY A 15 -31.26 15.51 37.83
C GLY A 15 -31.28 16.20 36.47
N ALA A 16 -30.88 15.45 35.45
CA ALA A 16 -31.13 15.70 34.02
C ALA A 16 -30.43 16.91 33.38
N CYS A 17 -29.11 16.85 33.24
CA CYS A 17 -28.53 17.19 31.95
C CYS A 17 -28.40 15.87 31.19
N ASP A 18 -29.22 15.63 30.17
CA ASP A 18 -28.92 14.58 29.20
C ASP A 18 -27.60 14.97 28.54
N LEU A 19 -26.52 14.33 28.96
CA LEU A 19 -25.21 14.53 28.38
C LEU A 19 -25.23 13.82 27.03
N SER A 20 -25.80 14.48 26.03
CA SER A 20 -25.75 14.03 24.64
C SER A 20 -24.29 14.07 24.20
N VAL A 21 -23.72 12.88 23.99
CA VAL A 21 -22.38 12.72 23.44
C VAL A 21 -22.45 13.10 21.97
N PRO A 22 -21.63 14.05 21.49
CA PRO A 22 -21.58 14.36 20.07
C PRO A 22 -21.17 13.13 19.25
N ASN A 23 -21.86 12.90 18.14
CA ASN A 23 -21.49 11.89 17.15
C ASN A 23 -20.05 12.09 16.66
N GLY A 24 -19.34 11.00 16.43
CA GLY A 24 -17.96 11.02 15.95
C GLY A 24 -16.90 11.34 17.02
N LEU A 25 -17.29 11.59 18.28
CA LEU A 25 -16.34 12.00 19.33
C LEU A 25 -15.42 10.86 19.78
N PHE A 26 -15.93 9.63 19.81
CA PHE A 26 -15.19 8.44 20.22
C PHE A 26 -14.81 7.61 18.99
N GLY A 27 -13.56 7.16 18.93
CA GLY A 27 -13.13 6.14 17.96
C GLY A 27 -13.53 4.75 18.42
N CYS A 28 -13.71 3.83 17.48
CA CYS A 28 -14.09 2.45 17.71
C CYS A 28 -13.54 1.55 16.61
N GLY A 29 -13.11 0.34 16.98
CA GLY A 29 -12.87 -0.77 16.04
C GLY A 29 -14.02 -1.78 16.07
N GLN A 30 -14.84 -1.78 17.13
CA GLN A 30 -15.97 -2.69 17.30
C GLN A 30 -17.12 -2.03 18.07
N ALA A 31 -18.32 -2.62 17.99
CA ALA A 31 -19.54 -2.04 18.56
C ALA A 31 -19.45 -1.79 20.09
N ALA A 32 -18.64 -2.58 20.81
CA ALA A 32 -18.46 -2.47 22.25
C ALA A 32 -17.63 -1.23 22.68
N ASP A 33 -16.86 -0.64 21.77
CA ASP A 33 -16.06 0.56 22.06
C ASP A 33 -16.93 1.81 22.22
N CYS A 34 -18.19 1.73 21.78
CA CYS A 34 -19.11 2.85 21.80
C CYS A 34 -19.92 2.95 23.09
N PRO A 35 -20.19 4.18 23.57
CA PRO A 35 -21.10 4.40 24.69
C PRO A 35 -22.47 3.74 24.47
N SER A 36 -23.13 3.35 25.55
CA SER A 36 -24.44 2.70 25.46
C SER A 36 -25.44 3.56 24.69
N GLY A 37 -26.05 2.99 23.64
CA GLY A 37 -26.94 3.70 22.70
C GLY A 37 -26.24 4.20 21.43
N TYR A 38 -24.93 4.02 21.29
CA TYR A 38 -24.14 4.36 20.11
C TYR A 38 -23.71 3.08 19.37
N TYR A 39 -23.42 3.24 18.09
CA TYR A 39 -23.00 2.21 17.15
C TYR A 39 -21.65 2.61 16.55
N CYS A 40 -20.77 1.65 16.39
CA CYS A 40 -19.53 1.87 15.66
C CYS A 40 -19.81 1.87 14.16
N TRP A 41 -19.45 2.96 13.48
CA TRP A 41 -19.50 3.03 12.01
C TRP A 41 -18.17 2.54 11.47
N GLY A 42 -18.23 1.56 10.57
CA GLY A 42 -17.06 1.01 9.88
C GLY A 42 -16.42 2.00 8.91
N SER A 43 -17.21 2.93 8.34
CA SER A 43 -16.72 3.92 7.36
C SER A 43 -15.68 4.89 7.91
N ASP A 44 -15.73 5.24 9.20
CA ASP A 44 -14.79 6.19 9.80
C ASP A 44 -14.25 5.76 11.17
N SER A 45 -14.56 4.55 11.61
CA SER A 45 -14.16 3.97 12.89
C SER A 45 -14.55 4.86 14.07
N ARG A 46 -15.76 5.42 14.07
CA ARG A 46 -16.28 6.28 15.14
C ARG A 46 -17.69 5.92 15.60
N CYS A 47 -18.03 6.38 16.80
CA CYS A 47 -19.30 6.11 17.45
C CYS A 47 -20.39 7.13 17.11
N TYR A 48 -21.57 6.63 16.77
CA TYR A 48 -22.76 7.42 16.42
C TYR A 48 -24.01 6.92 17.13
N ASP A 49 -24.94 7.80 17.49
CA ASP A 49 -26.22 7.45 18.14
C ASP A 49 -27.23 6.71 17.24
N SER A 50 -26.84 6.41 15.99
CA SER A 50 -27.63 5.65 15.02
C SER A 50 -26.77 4.59 14.33
N LYS A 51 -27.40 3.50 13.89
CA LYS A 51 -26.72 2.48 13.07
C LYS A 51 -26.19 3.09 11.79
N GLU A 52 -25.05 2.57 11.33
CA GLU A 52 -24.50 2.96 10.05
C GLU A 52 -25.52 2.65 8.95
N PRO A 53 -25.91 3.64 8.14
CA PRO A 53 -26.76 3.38 6.99
C PRO A 53 -26.02 2.45 6.03
N GLU A 54 -26.74 1.54 5.36
CA GLU A 54 -26.16 0.75 4.28
C GLU A 54 -25.48 1.68 3.27
N CYS A 55 -24.24 1.36 2.90
CA CYS A 55 -23.49 2.19 1.97
C CYS A 55 -24.24 2.24 0.65
N ALA A 56 -24.76 3.42 0.32
CA ALA A 56 -25.44 3.66 -0.94
C ALA A 56 -24.38 4.16 -1.93
N PRO A 57 -24.06 3.40 -2.98
CA PRO A 57 -23.08 3.82 -3.97
C PRO A 57 -23.53 5.13 -4.59
N ARG A 58 -22.61 6.07 -4.65
CA ARG A 58 -22.89 7.42 -5.15
C ARG A 58 -23.13 7.39 -6.65
N SER A 59 -24.06 8.21 -7.10
CA SER A 59 -24.28 8.37 -8.54
C SER A 59 -23.14 9.15 -9.18
N CYS A 60 -22.92 8.95 -10.48
CA CYS A 60 -21.95 9.75 -11.24
C CYS A 60 -22.19 11.26 -11.09
N GLU A 61 -23.45 11.68 -11.02
CA GLU A 61 -23.81 13.10 -10.91
C GLU A 61 -23.34 13.70 -9.58
N GLU A 62 -23.43 12.94 -8.49
CA GLU A 62 -22.92 13.35 -7.17
C GLU A 62 -21.39 13.36 -7.12
N ILE A 63 -20.73 12.35 -7.69
CA ILE A 63 -19.26 12.26 -7.71
C ILE A 63 -18.68 13.39 -8.57
N ILE A 64 -19.21 13.62 -9.77
CA ILE A 64 -18.78 14.69 -10.67
C ILE A 64 -18.98 16.06 -10.01
N ALA A 65 -20.10 16.29 -9.31
CA ALA A 65 -20.36 17.55 -8.62
C ALA A 65 -19.34 17.84 -7.50
N ASP A 66 -18.91 16.82 -6.76
CA ASP A 66 -17.88 16.97 -5.72
C ASP A 66 -16.53 17.38 -6.32
N PHE A 67 -16.07 16.68 -7.35
CA PHE A 67 -14.83 17.03 -8.05
C PHE A 67 -14.92 18.43 -8.67
N ALA A 68 -16.07 18.80 -9.25
CA ALA A 68 -16.30 20.14 -9.78
C ALA A 68 -16.21 21.23 -8.68
N SER A 69 -16.64 20.95 -7.46
CA SER A 69 -16.51 21.87 -6.32
C SER A 69 -15.05 22.15 -5.93
N LEU A 70 -14.15 21.20 -6.23
CA LEU A 70 -12.70 21.32 -6.05
C LEU A 70 -11.99 21.89 -7.29
N GLY A 71 -12.74 22.22 -8.36
CA GLY A 71 -12.21 22.71 -9.62
C GLY A 71 -11.57 21.62 -10.50
N ILE A 72 -11.90 20.35 -10.26
CA ILE A 72 -11.44 19.21 -11.05
C ILE A 72 -12.57 18.80 -12.00
N PRO A 73 -12.41 18.98 -13.32
CA PRO A 73 -13.40 18.49 -14.29
C PRO A 73 -13.32 16.97 -14.43
N ILE A 74 -14.48 16.34 -14.65
CA ILE A 74 -14.61 14.90 -14.88
C ILE A 74 -15.61 14.73 -16.03
N GLU A 75 -15.18 14.07 -17.10
CA GLU A 75 -15.94 13.87 -18.34
C GLU A 75 -16.15 12.38 -18.66
N CYS A 76 -15.26 11.51 -18.20
CA CYS A 76 -15.25 10.08 -18.51
C CYS A 76 -14.50 9.23 -17.46
N GLY A 77 -14.73 7.91 -17.47
CA GLY A 77 -13.89 6.90 -16.80
C GLY A 77 -14.46 6.30 -15.52
N ALA A 78 -13.76 5.29 -15.00
CA ALA A 78 -14.11 4.60 -13.75
C ALA A 78 -13.75 5.46 -12.53
N LEU A 79 -14.74 5.72 -11.67
CA LEU A 79 -14.58 6.47 -10.43
C LEU A 79 -14.98 5.61 -9.22
N PRO A 80 -14.36 5.82 -8.04
CA PRO A 80 -14.81 5.16 -6.80
C PRO A 80 -16.25 5.57 -6.46
N ASP A 81 -17.10 4.59 -6.16
CA ASP A 81 -18.52 4.85 -5.83
C ASP A 81 -18.75 5.24 -4.36
N GLY A 82 -17.68 5.25 -3.55
CA GLY A 82 -17.72 5.55 -2.12
C GLY A 82 -18.08 4.36 -1.23
N CYS A 83 -18.26 3.16 -1.80
CA CYS A 83 -18.64 1.92 -1.13
C CYS A 83 -17.74 0.74 -1.53
N GLU A 84 -16.43 0.99 -1.67
CA GLU A 84 -15.42 0.01 -2.13
C GLU A 84 -15.61 -0.52 -3.56
N GLY A 85 -16.60 0.00 -4.29
CA GLY A 85 -16.86 -0.30 -5.70
C GLY A 85 -16.34 0.78 -6.65
N SER A 86 -16.55 0.55 -7.94
CA SER A 86 -16.29 1.54 -8.99
C SER A 86 -17.51 1.69 -9.91
N ILE A 87 -17.71 2.90 -10.41
CA ILE A 87 -18.78 3.26 -11.33
C ILE A 87 -18.20 3.94 -12.57
N GLU A 88 -18.62 3.50 -13.75
CA GLU A 88 -18.24 4.11 -15.03
C GLU A 88 -19.07 5.36 -15.29
N CYS A 89 -18.41 6.52 -15.32
CA CYS A 89 -19.06 7.81 -15.43
C CYS A 89 -18.69 8.52 -16.72
N GLY A 90 -19.70 8.98 -17.45
CA GLY A 90 -19.52 9.68 -18.72
C GLY A 90 -19.04 8.77 -19.85
N ALA A 91 -18.90 9.37 -21.03
CA ALA A 91 -18.36 8.71 -22.22
C ALA A 91 -17.85 9.78 -23.16
N CYS A 92 -16.71 9.51 -23.79
CA CYS A 92 -16.13 10.47 -24.70
C CYS A 92 -16.90 10.55 -26.03
N PRO A 93 -16.96 11.74 -26.64
CA PRO A 93 -17.38 11.91 -28.02
C PRO A 93 -16.60 11.00 -28.99
N GLN A 94 -17.14 10.79 -30.18
CA GLN A 94 -16.49 9.98 -31.20
C GLN A 94 -15.10 10.53 -31.54
N ASP A 95 -14.11 9.64 -31.64
CA ASP A 95 -12.68 9.93 -31.88
C ASP A 95 -11.90 10.57 -30.70
N GLU A 96 -12.47 10.54 -29.49
CA GLU A 96 -11.79 10.88 -28.25
C GLU A 96 -11.65 9.65 -27.33
N ILE A 97 -10.59 9.64 -26.53
CA ILE A 97 -10.31 8.62 -25.54
C ILE A 97 -10.22 9.25 -24.15
N CYS A 98 -10.68 8.51 -23.15
CA CYS A 98 -10.63 8.98 -21.78
C CYS A 98 -9.19 8.95 -21.24
N GLY A 99 -8.72 10.04 -20.65
CA GLY A 99 -7.36 10.10 -20.11
C GLY A 99 -6.28 10.55 -21.10
N ALA A 100 -6.67 11.04 -22.28
CA ALA A 100 -5.72 11.46 -23.31
C ALA A 100 -4.74 12.53 -22.81
N ASN A 101 -3.49 12.49 -23.31
CA ASN A 101 -2.44 13.47 -22.98
C ASN A 101 -2.11 13.56 -21.48
N GLY A 102 -2.29 12.46 -20.75
CA GLY A 102 -2.00 12.37 -19.31
C GLY A 102 -3.00 13.10 -18.42
N GLN A 103 -4.15 13.53 -18.96
CA GLN A 103 -5.22 14.18 -18.20
C GLN A 103 -6.31 13.16 -17.85
N ASN A 104 -6.13 12.48 -16.72
CA ASN A 104 -7.10 11.50 -16.22
C ASN A 104 -8.53 12.07 -16.18
N PHE A 105 -9.50 11.23 -16.55
CA PHE A 105 -10.94 11.52 -16.51
C PHE A 105 -11.45 12.63 -17.44
N ILE A 106 -10.59 13.17 -18.29
CA ILE A 106 -10.95 14.15 -19.32
C ILE A 106 -10.92 13.47 -20.68
N CYS A 107 -11.92 13.80 -21.50
CA CYS A 107 -11.93 13.34 -22.87
C CYS A 107 -10.95 14.16 -23.70
N GLY A 108 -10.16 13.47 -24.51
CA GLY A 108 -9.33 14.13 -25.49
C GLY A 108 -8.91 13.17 -26.58
N CYS A 109 -8.41 13.71 -27.68
CA CYS A 109 -7.74 12.91 -28.69
C CYS A 109 -6.24 12.83 -28.37
N GLU A 110 -5.59 11.76 -28.82
CA GLU A 110 -4.13 11.66 -28.83
C GLU A 110 -3.55 12.74 -29.75
N GLU A 111 -2.53 13.48 -29.30
CA GLU A 111 -1.91 14.54 -30.11
C GLU A 111 -1.12 13.97 -31.29
N ASN A 112 -1.22 14.64 -32.45
CA ASN A 112 -0.27 14.38 -33.53
C ASN A 112 1.10 14.93 -33.12
N SER A 113 2.11 14.07 -33.17
CA SER A 113 3.51 14.50 -33.15
C SER A 113 4.04 14.52 -34.59
N CYS A 114 5.16 15.22 -34.81
CA CYS A 114 5.85 15.14 -36.09
C CYS A 114 6.28 13.70 -36.43
N ALA A 115 6.59 12.86 -35.43
CA ALA A 115 6.96 11.47 -35.66
C ALA A 115 5.77 10.58 -36.04
N THR A 116 4.58 10.85 -35.50
CA THR A 116 3.40 9.98 -35.67
C THR A 116 2.48 10.41 -36.81
N PHE A 117 2.50 11.68 -37.20
CA PHE A 117 1.64 12.19 -38.27
C PHE A 117 2.04 11.64 -39.65
N ALA A 118 1.12 10.96 -40.32
CA ALA A 118 1.29 10.37 -41.65
C ALA A 118 2.56 9.49 -41.82
N GLY A 119 3.02 8.87 -40.72
CA GLY A 119 4.24 8.03 -40.71
C GLY A 119 5.56 8.81 -40.61
N GLY A 120 5.52 10.07 -40.18
CA GLY A 120 6.69 10.91 -39.93
C GLY A 120 6.75 12.14 -40.84
N ALA A 121 6.36 13.30 -40.32
CA ALA A 121 6.50 14.61 -40.93
C ALA A 121 7.92 15.17 -40.71
N GLU A 122 8.63 15.47 -41.80
CA GLU A 122 9.99 16.03 -41.81
C GLU A 122 9.98 17.56 -41.88
N CYS A 123 8.87 18.16 -42.30
CA CYS A 123 8.76 19.59 -42.52
C CYS A 123 7.31 20.10 -42.49
N GLY A 124 7.17 21.41 -42.47
CA GLY A 124 5.89 22.10 -42.60
C GLY A 124 5.11 22.12 -41.30
N VAL A 125 3.84 22.47 -41.42
CA VAL A 125 2.94 22.59 -40.28
C VAL A 125 1.94 21.44 -40.32
N ILE A 126 1.74 20.76 -39.20
CA ILE A 126 0.73 19.71 -39.02
C ILE A 126 -0.29 20.14 -37.96
N PRO A 127 -1.53 19.65 -38.00
CA PRO A 127 -2.52 19.95 -36.97
C PRO A 127 -2.19 19.22 -35.66
N THR A 128 -2.25 19.91 -34.51
CA THR A 128 -1.96 19.29 -33.20
C THR A 128 -3.07 18.36 -32.70
N ARG A 129 -4.35 18.52 -33.10
CA ARG A 129 -5.49 17.68 -32.67
C ARG A 129 -6.68 17.62 -33.65
N CYS A 130 -7.49 16.56 -33.53
CA CYS A 130 -8.85 16.46 -34.06
C CYS A 130 -9.76 17.49 -33.36
N GLY A 131 -10.51 18.29 -34.11
CA GLY A 131 -11.64 19.08 -33.55
C GLY A 131 -11.55 20.62 -33.55
N GLY A 132 -10.46 21.26 -34.00
CA GLY A 132 -10.46 22.73 -34.11
C GLY A 132 -9.17 23.31 -34.69
N GLY A 133 -9.28 24.00 -35.84
CA GLY A 133 -8.16 24.33 -36.73
C GLY A 133 -7.27 25.51 -36.33
N GLU A 134 -6.89 25.65 -35.05
CA GLU A 134 -6.12 26.82 -34.60
C GLU A 134 -4.79 26.52 -33.90
N GLN A 135 -4.48 25.25 -33.64
CA GLN A 135 -3.17 24.86 -33.09
C GLN A 135 -2.45 23.94 -34.06
N ALA A 136 -1.23 24.35 -34.38
CA ALA A 136 -0.47 23.81 -35.49
C ALA A 136 0.97 23.58 -35.03
N LEU A 137 1.45 22.35 -35.16
CA LEU A 137 2.80 21.95 -34.80
C LEU A 137 3.71 22.14 -36.00
N PHE A 138 4.80 22.88 -35.82
CA PHE A 138 5.77 23.08 -36.88
C PHE A 138 6.86 22.00 -36.81
N CYS A 139 6.92 21.14 -37.82
CA CYS A 139 7.84 20.01 -37.91
C CYS A 139 9.17 20.36 -38.58
N GLY A 140 9.46 21.64 -38.78
CA GLY A 140 10.72 22.12 -39.36
C GLY A 140 10.58 22.63 -40.79
N THR A 141 11.66 23.22 -41.30
CA THR A 141 11.82 23.55 -42.72
C THR A 141 12.74 22.53 -43.38
N CYS A 142 12.56 22.31 -44.68
CA CYS A 142 13.52 21.53 -45.45
C CYS A 142 14.86 22.25 -45.58
N LEU A 143 15.93 21.47 -45.57
CA LEU A 143 17.31 21.97 -45.67
C LEU A 143 17.67 22.28 -47.12
N GLY A 144 18.44 23.35 -47.33
CA GLY A 144 18.95 23.75 -48.64
C GLY A 144 17.85 24.16 -49.63
N ILE A 145 17.89 23.59 -50.85
CA ILE A 145 16.94 23.89 -51.93
C ILE A 145 15.73 22.94 -51.96
N GLN A 146 15.64 22.03 -50.99
CA GLN A 146 14.51 21.11 -50.88
C GLN A 146 13.23 21.88 -50.59
N ILE A 147 12.11 21.38 -51.09
CA ILE A 147 10.79 21.98 -50.88
C ILE A 147 9.95 21.02 -50.04
N CYS A 148 9.19 21.60 -49.12
CA CYS A 148 8.27 20.85 -48.30
C CYS A 148 7.00 20.57 -49.12
N VAL A 149 6.75 19.29 -49.42
CA VAL A 149 5.54 18.84 -50.10
C VAL A 149 4.96 17.69 -49.30
N ASP A 150 3.68 17.80 -48.94
CA ASP A 150 2.98 16.81 -48.11
C ASP A 150 3.76 16.42 -46.84
N ASN A 151 4.33 17.42 -46.17
CA ASN A 151 5.13 17.27 -44.95
C ASN A 151 6.40 16.41 -45.10
N ARG A 152 6.88 16.21 -46.32
CA ARG A 152 8.15 15.56 -46.66
C ARG A 152 9.07 16.49 -47.40
N CYS A 153 10.37 16.38 -47.15
CA CYS A 153 11.36 17.16 -47.86
C CYS A 153 11.75 16.49 -49.16
N ILE A 154 11.36 17.10 -50.28
CA ILE A 154 11.65 16.59 -51.61
C ILE A 154 12.59 17.52 -52.37
N CYS A 155 13.51 16.93 -53.12
CA CYS A 155 14.36 17.67 -54.04
C CYS A 155 13.53 18.09 -55.28
N PRO A 156 13.48 19.38 -55.66
CA PRO A 156 12.75 19.82 -56.84
C PRO A 156 13.23 19.11 -58.11
N VAL A 157 12.29 18.82 -59.02
CA VAL A 157 12.60 18.14 -60.28
C VAL A 157 13.59 18.99 -61.11
N GLY A 158 14.79 18.44 -61.33
CA GLY A 158 15.87 19.11 -62.08
C GLY A 158 16.84 19.92 -61.22
N ALA A 159 16.72 19.88 -59.89
CA ALA A 159 17.67 20.50 -58.97
C ALA A 159 18.69 19.48 -58.45
N ASP A 160 19.93 19.93 -58.20
CA ASP A 160 20.94 19.16 -57.48
C ASP A 160 20.98 19.65 -56.04
N CYS A 161 20.39 18.89 -55.14
CA CYS A 161 20.31 19.22 -53.72
C CYS A 161 21.62 18.90 -52.96
N GLY A 162 22.72 18.64 -53.67
CA GLY A 162 24.04 18.26 -53.14
C GLY A 162 25.20 19.18 -53.55
N GLU A 163 25.02 20.51 -53.65
CA GLU A 163 26.16 21.41 -53.92
C GLU A 163 26.61 22.21 -52.69
N GLY A 164 27.81 21.89 -52.21
CA GLY A 164 28.53 22.69 -51.22
C GLY A 164 29.82 22.03 -50.71
N CYS A 165 29.77 20.73 -50.37
CA CYS A 165 30.94 20.10 -49.75
C CYS A 165 31.77 19.21 -50.69
N GLY A 166 31.21 18.69 -51.79
CA GLY A 166 31.89 17.63 -52.56
C GLY A 166 32.44 16.52 -51.64
N ASP A 167 33.63 15.97 -51.93
CA ASP A 167 34.36 15.02 -51.07
C ASP A 167 35.23 15.72 -49.98
N ARG A 168 34.92 16.96 -49.58
CA ARG A 168 35.84 17.79 -48.75
C ARG A 168 35.57 17.76 -47.25
N CYS A 169 34.50 17.13 -46.80
CA CYS A 169 34.28 16.91 -45.37
C CYS A 169 35.16 15.76 -44.88
N GLY A 170 35.70 15.90 -43.67
CA GLY A 170 36.41 14.85 -42.97
C GLY A 170 35.53 13.60 -42.80
N PRO A 171 36.12 12.43 -42.49
CA PRO A 171 35.39 11.17 -42.39
C PRO A 171 34.29 11.15 -41.30
N GLN A 172 34.21 12.17 -40.45
CA GLN A 172 33.23 12.32 -39.37
C GLN A 172 32.35 13.59 -39.52
N GLU A 173 32.47 14.33 -40.63
CA GLU A 173 31.75 15.58 -40.85
C GLU A 173 30.59 15.38 -41.86
N VAL A 174 29.45 16.01 -41.60
CA VAL A 174 28.28 16.03 -42.50
C VAL A 174 28.15 17.38 -43.18
N CYS A 175 27.79 17.38 -44.46
CA CYS A 175 27.62 18.62 -45.22
C CYS A 175 26.25 19.24 -44.92
N VAL A 176 26.25 20.44 -44.33
CA VAL A 176 25.03 21.16 -43.99
C VAL A 176 25.15 22.59 -44.51
N GLU A 177 24.24 22.97 -45.40
CA GLU A 177 24.23 24.29 -46.03
C GLU A 177 25.54 24.68 -46.75
N GLY A 178 26.33 23.68 -47.14
CA GLY A 178 27.63 23.87 -47.83
C GLY A 178 28.83 24.10 -46.91
N GLU A 179 28.65 23.96 -45.60
CA GLU A 179 29.73 23.90 -44.62
C GLU A 179 29.81 22.49 -44.01
N CYS A 180 31.02 22.03 -43.69
CA CYS A 180 31.22 20.76 -43.01
C CYS A 180 30.94 20.97 -41.52
N CYS A 181 29.95 20.24 -41.00
CA CYS A 181 29.54 20.26 -39.61
C CYS A 181 30.01 18.96 -38.95
N GLU A 182 30.70 19.08 -37.83
CA GLU A 182 31.05 17.94 -36.98
C GLU A 182 29.90 17.71 -35.99
N PRO A 183 29.23 16.53 -36.02
CA PRO A 183 28.12 16.25 -35.12
C PRO A 183 28.51 16.39 -33.65
N ILE A 184 27.73 17.13 -32.88
CA ILE A 184 28.00 17.43 -31.46
C ILE A 184 27.63 16.24 -30.56
N TYR A 185 26.77 15.33 -31.04
CA TYR A 185 26.37 14.09 -30.36
C TYR A 185 26.72 12.86 -31.21
N PRO A 186 28.00 12.52 -31.39
CA PRO A 186 28.34 11.30 -32.09
C PRO A 186 28.03 10.09 -31.18
N CYS A 187 27.69 8.97 -31.81
CA CYS A 187 27.68 7.65 -31.16
C CYS A 187 29.09 7.18 -30.74
N SER A 188 30.08 8.09 -30.71
CA SER A 188 31.35 7.89 -30.03
C SER A 188 31.21 7.99 -28.52
N ASP A 189 30.23 8.77 -28.06
CA ASP A 189 30.04 9.12 -26.64
C ASP A 189 28.76 8.50 -26.07
N ASN A 190 27.82 8.08 -26.94
CA ASN A 190 26.59 7.38 -26.58
C ASN A 190 26.57 5.99 -27.21
N GLU A 191 26.27 4.96 -26.43
CA GLU A 191 26.22 3.58 -26.90
C GLU A 191 24.96 3.29 -27.71
N CYS A 192 23.88 4.00 -27.40
CA CYS A 192 22.57 3.86 -28.01
C CYS A 192 21.85 5.22 -28.12
N SER A 193 20.68 5.23 -28.75
CA SER A 193 19.83 6.42 -28.85
C SER A 193 18.36 6.08 -28.54
N PRO A 194 17.61 6.99 -27.90
CA PRO A 194 16.18 6.80 -27.64
C PRO A 194 15.38 6.76 -28.95
N PRO A 195 14.12 6.30 -28.91
CA PRO A 195 13.23 6.36 -30.05
C PRO A 195 13.15 7.80 -30.61
N GLY A 196 13.49 7.96 -31.88
CA GLY A 196 13.56 9.28 -32.53
C GLY A 196 14.95 9.91 -32.61
N GLY A 197 15.98 9.31 -32.00
CA GLY A 197 17.40 9.71 -32.11
C GLY A 197 17.75 11.03 -31.43
N PHE A 198 19.01 11.46 -31.59
CA PHE A 198 19.50 12.74 -31.05
C PHE A 198 19.62 13.82 -32.13
N PRO A 199 19.32 15.09 -31.84
CA PRO A 199 19.75 16.18 -32.70
C PRO A 199 21.27 16.15 -32.82
N ASP A 200 21.78 16.00 -34.04
CA ASP A 200 23.22 15.87 -34.29
C ASP A 200 23.97 17.22 -34.18
N GLY A 201 23.25 18.32 -33.93
CA GLY A 201 23.80 19.68 -33.92
C GLY A 201 24.00 20.29 -35.32
N CYS A 202 23.74 19.49 -36.36
CA CYS A 202 23.90 19.80 -37.77
C CYS A 202 22.52 19.79 -38.48
N GLY A 203 21.42 19.85 -37.73
CA GLY A 203 20.06 19.86 -38.29
C GLY A 203 19.55 18.49 -38.73
N GLY A 204 20.31 17.43 -38.47
CA GLY A 204 19.91 16.04 -38.65
C GLY A 204 19.67 15.33 -37.32
N VAL A 205 19.42 14.02 -37.42
CA VAL A 205 19.20 13.15 -36.27
C VAL A 205 20.22 12.01 -36.31
N ALA A 206 21.04 11.89 -35.26
CA ALA A 206 21.92 10.77 -35.05
C ALA A 206 21.14 9.58 -34.46
N GLN A 207 21.24 8.43 -35.11
CA GLN A 207 20.72 7.15 -34.60
C GLN A 207 21.89 6.25 -34.26
N CYS A 208 22.07 5.97 -32.97
CA CYS A 208 23.08 5.03 -32.52
C CYS A 208 22.55 3.61 -32.61
N ALA A 209 23.46 2.63 -32.52
CA ALA A 209 23.06 1.23 -32.61
C ALA A 209 22.02 0.91 -31.51
N PRO A 210 21.00 0.09 -31.80
CA PRO A 210 20.15 -0.42 -30.75
C PRO A 210 20.97 -1.28 -29.79
N CYS A 211 20.58 -1.29 -28.52
CA CYS A 211 21.17 -2.18 -27.54
C CYS A 211 20.91 -3.65 -27.90
N ARG A 212 21.68 -4.57 -27.30
CA ARG A 212 21.48 -6.00 -27.55
C ARG A 212 20.20 -6.48 -26.88
N ASP A 213 19.75 -7.68 -27.24
CA ASP A 213 18.57 -8.29 -26.62
C ASP A 213 18.74 -8.35 -25.09
N GLY A 214 17.79 -7.75 -24.36
CA GLY A 214 17.80 -7.66 -22.89
C GLY A 214 18.57 -6.47 -22.31
N GLU A 215 18.87 -5.45 -23.13
CA GLU A 215 19.44 -4.17 -22.70
C GLU A 215 18.50 -3.02 -23.10
N ASP A 216 18.34 -2.05 -22.21
CA ASP A 216 17.57 -0.83 -22.43
C ASP A 216 18.49 0.37 -22.63
N CYS A 217 18.09 1.26 -23.54
CA CYS A 217 18.81 2.50 -23.79
C CYS A 217 18.38 3.58 -22.80
N VAL A 218 19.24 3.93 -21.86
CA VAL A 218 18.90 4.82 -20.74
C VAL A 218 19.90 5.95 -20.54
N LEU A 219 19.41 7.08 -20.03
CA LEU A 219 20.23 8.26 -19.74
C LEU A 219 20.97 8.07 -18.41
N SER A 220 22.30 7.99 -18.47
CA SER A 220 23.16 7.84 -17.29
C SER A 220 23.35 9.17 -16.54
N ASN A 221 23.90 9.09 -15.32
CA ASN A 221 24.22 10.27 -14.51
C ASN A 221 25.33 11.14 -15.12
N ALA A 222 26.10 10.61 -16.08
CA ALA A 222 27.06 11.37 -16.86
C ALA A 222 26.42 12.13 -18.04
N LEU A 223 25.08 12.09 -18.15
CA LEU A 223 24.28 12.69 -19.21
C LEU A 223 24.59 12.12 -20.61
N VAL A 224 24.92 10.83 -20.67
CA VAL A 224 25.10 10.06 -21.90
C VAL A 224 24.16 8.85 -21.90
N PHE A 225 23.76 8.39 -23.08
CA PHE A 225 22.92 7.21 -23.24
C PHE A 225 23.78 5.95 -23.34
N GLU A 226 23.50 5.02 -22.43
CA GLU A 226 24.24 3.77 -22.25
C GLU A 226 23.28 2.59 -22.40
N CYS A 227 23.79 1.47 -22.91
CA CYS A 227 23.05 0.21 -22.90
C CYS A 227 23.23 -0.44 -21.52
N LEU A 228 22.22 -0.32 -20.68
CA LEU A 228 22.19 -1.02 -19.40
C LEU A 228 21.33 -2.29 -19.55
N GLY A 229 21.70 -3.35 -18.85
CA GLY A 229 20.90 -4.59 -18.83
C GLY A 229 19.45 -4.31 -18.39
N ASP A 230 18.53 -5.21 -18.73
CA ASP A 230 17.07 -5.08 -18.57
C ASP A 230 16.69 -4.14 -17.40
N CYS A 231 16.12 -2.99 -17.76
CA CYS A 231 15.67 -1.96 -16.82
C CYS A 231 14.25 -2.28 -16.32
N THR A 232 14.01 -3.55 -16.01
CA THR A 232 12.79 -4.04 -15.39
C THR A 232 13.03 -4.32 -13.91
N CYS A 233 11.97 -4.25 -13.11
CA CYS A 233 12.04 -4.59 -11.69
C CYS A 233 12.56 -6.02 -11.49
N GLU A 234 12.05 -6.97 -12.29
CA GLU A 234 12.45 -8.38 -12.26
C GLU A 234 13.95 -8.56 -12.51
N ALA A 235 14.50 -7.93 -13.54
CA ALA A 235 15.91 -8.05 -13.88
C ALA A 235 16.84 -7.42 -12.84
N GLN A 236 16.37 -6.39 -12.11
CA GLN A 236 17.10 -5.81 -10.98
C GLN A 236 16.85 -6.55 -9.66
N GLY A 237 16.07 -7.64 -9.68
CA GLY A 237 15.75 -8.42 -8.48
C GLY A 237 14.85 -7.67 -7.49
N VAL A 238 14.07 -6.70 -7.98
CA VAL A 238 13.05 -5.97 -7.22
C VAL A 238 11.69 -6.60 -7.51
N GLU A 239 11.08 -7.15 -6.47
CA GLU A 239 9.84 -7.93 -6.53
C GLU A 239 8.60 -7.09 -6.20
N CYS A 240 8.76 -5.89 -5.64
CA CYS A 240 7.63 -5.04 -5.23
C CYS A 240 8.08 -3.61 -4.88
N GLY A 241 7.11 -2.74 -4.64
CA GLY A 241 7.31 -1.39 -4.11
C GLY A 241 7.79 -0.42 -5.18
N ASN A 242 8.56 0.60 -4.75
CA ASN A 242 9.11 1.61 -5.65
C ASN A 242 10.64 1.57 -5.54
N ALA A 243 11.32 1.46 -6.67
CA ALA A 243 12.76 1.35 -6.72
C ALA A 243 13.34 2.22 -7.84
N THR A 244 14.59 2.64 -7.67
CA THR A 244 15.32 3.32 -8.75
C THR A 244 15.88 2.26 -9.69
N ILE A 245 15.25 2.09 -10.84
CA ILE A 245 15.67 1.17 -11.89
C ILE A 245 16.34 1.99 -12.99
N CYS A 246 17.60 1.70 -13.29
CA CYS A 246 18.39 2.42 -14.29
C CYS A 246 18.35 3.96 -14.14
N GLY A 247 18.41 4.45 -12.89
CA GLY A 247 18.43 5.88 -12.58
C GLY A 247 17.07 6.58 -12.58
N SER A 248 15.97 5.86 -12.88
CA SER A 248 14.61 6.40 -12.86
C SER A 248 13.76 5.74 -11.77
N PRO A 249 12.86 6.48 -11.09
CA PRO A 249 11.93 5.89 -10.13
C PRO A 249 10.88 5.05 -10.89
N THR A 250 10.80 3.77 -10.55
CA THR A 250 9.93 2.78 -11.19
C THR A 250 9.08 2.08 -10.14
N LEU A 251 7.75 2.11 -10.35
CA LEU A 251 6.80 1.36 -9.54
C LEU A 251 6.80 -0.10 -9.98
N CYS A 252 7.19 -0.99 -9.06
CA CYS A 252 7.32 -2.43 -9.28
C CYS A 252 6.09 -3.23 -8.79
N GLY A 253 4.97 -2.56 -8.48
CA GLY A 253 3.74 -3.21 -8.03
C GLY A 253 3.78 -3.71 -6.58
N THR A 254 2.76 -4.47 -6.19
CA THR A 254 2.68 -5.18 -4.89
C THR A 254 3.15 -6.63 -5.05
N CYS A 255 3.35 -7.33 -3.92
CA CYS A 255 3.68 -8.76 -3.96
C CYS A 255 2.56 -9.59 -4.62
N GLN A 256 1.30 -9.24 -4.36
CA GLN A 256 0.16 -9.91 -4.97
C GLN A 256 0.11 -9.68 -6.49
N ASP A 257 0.41 -8.46 -6.95
CA ASP A 257 0.49 -8.15 -8.40
C ASP A 257 1.53 -9.01 -9.12
N ASN A 258 2.60 -9.37 -8.42
CA ASN A 258 3.72 -10.14 -8.96
C ASN A 258 3.62 -11.64 -8.65
N GLY A 259 2.42 -12.13 -8.29
CA GLY A 259 2.12 -13.55 -8.19
C GLY A 259 2.52 -14.24 -6.89
N PHE A 260 2.83 -13.48 -5.84
CA PHE A 260 3.00 -14.03 -4.49
C PHE A 260 1.64 -14.30 -3.85
N GLU A 261 1.58 -15.34 -3.01
CA GLU A 261 0.39 -15.69 -2.24
C GLU A 261 0.09 -14.61 -1.17
N ASP A 262 -1.12 -14.66 -0.60
CA ASP A 262 -1.50 -13.76 0.49
C ASP A 262 -0.56 -13.96 1.70
N GLY A 263 -0.28 -12.86 2.43
CA GLY A 263 0.65 -12.84 3.57
C GLY A 263 2.03 -12.26 3.24
N PHE A 264 2.47 -12.30 1.97
CA PHE A 264 3.71 -11.63 1.58
C PHE A 264 3.56 -10.11 1.61
N ARG A 265 4.51 -9.43 2.26
CA ARG A 265 4.59 -7.96 2.27
C ARG A 265 5.87 -7.46 1.64
N CYS A 266 5.80 -6.23 1.14
CA CYS A 266 6.96 -5.62 0.51
C CYS A 266 7.91 -5.04 1.56
N GLN A 267 9.13 -5.58 1.63
CA GLN A 267 10.20 -5.06 2.46
C GLN A 267 11.45 -4.80 1.62
N SER A 268 11.84 -3.53 1.49
CA SER A 268 13.06 -3.12 0.76
C SER A 268 13.13 -3.67 -0.67
N GLY A 269 12.00 -3.72 -1.38
CA GLY A 269 11.91 -4.21 -2.75
C GLY A 269 11.87 -5.74 -2.88
N ARG A 270 11.79 -6.47 -1.76
CA ARG A 270 11.59 -7.93 -1.71
C ARG A 270 10.21 -8.25 -1.17
N CYS A 271 9.60 -9.29 -1.71
CA CYS A 271 8.43 -9.91 -1.11
C CYS A 271 8.88 -10.88 -0.04
N VAL A 272 8.66 -10.50 1.21
CA VAL A 272 9.02 -11.32 2.37
C VAL A 272 7.75 -11.76 3.08
N CYS A 273 7.75 -13.01 3.56
CA CYS A 273 6.68 -13.48 4.42
C CYS A 273 6.79 -12.85 5.81
N ALA A 274 8.01 -12.77 6.37
CA ALA A 274 8.29 -12.24 7.70
C ALA A 274 7.53 -10.95 8.03
N ASP A 275 6.70 -11.00 9.07
CA ASP A 275 5.92 -9.87 9.56
C ASP A 275 6.74 -8.92 10.46
N GLN A 276 6.08 -7.94 11.08
CA GLN A 276 6.76 -6.88 11.85
C GLN A 276 7.23 -7.33 13.24
N PHE A 277 6.79 -8.48 13.71
CA PHE A 277 7.07 -9.04 15.03
C PHE A 277 8.29 -9.96 15.03
N GLU A 278 8.70 -10.41 13.84
CA GLU A 278 9.88 -11.23 13.61
C GLU A 278 11.17 -10.62 14.20
N SER A 279 12.03 -11.38 14.87
CA SER A 279 12.13 -12.85 14.92
C SER A 279 11.55 -13.50 16.19
N ASN A 280 10.24 -13.43 16.42
CA ASN A 280 9.58 -13.88 17.66
C ASN A 280 9.45 -15.42 17.79
N ASP A 281 10.31 -16.18 17.11
CA ASP A 281 10.44 -17.65 17.10
C ASP A 281 10.75 -18.32 18.45
N GLN A 282 11.18 -17.55 19.45
CA GLN A 282 11.69 -18.06 20.71
C GLN A 282 11.12 -17.29 21.89
N VAL A 283 10.94 -17.97 23.02
CA VAL A 283 10.48 -17.36 24.29
C VAL A 283 11.24 -16.09 24.67
N LYS A 284 12.56 -16.05 24.41
CA LYS A 284 13.42 -14.90 24.76
C LYS A 284 13.22 -13.69 23.83
N ASP A 285 12.74 -13.95 22.62
CA ASP A 285 12.51 -12.97 21.55
C ASP A 285 11.02 -12.66 21.39
N ALA A 286 10.20 -13.13 22.33
CA ALA A 286 8.75 -12.97 22.30
C ALA A 286 8.34 -11.49 22.21
N THR A 287 7.40 -11.21 21.31
CA THR A 287 6.88 -9.87 21.10
C THR A 287 5.99 -9.47 22.27
N VAL A 288 6.31 -8.36 22.92
CA VAL A 288 5.48 -7.79 23.99
C VAL A 288 4.35 -6.98 23.37
N LEU A 289 3.12 -7.49 23.44
CA LEU A 289 1.92 -6.86 22.87
C LEU A 289 1.49 -5.63 23.65
N CYS A 290 1.55 -5.69 24.98
CA CYS A 290 1.07 -4.63 25.85
C CYS A 290 1.60 -4.77 27.28
N GLY A 291 1.47 -3.68 28.05
CA GLY A 291 1.81 -3.63 29.46
C GLY A 291 2.78 -2.49 29.81
N PRO A 292 3.42 -2.54 30.99
CA PRO A 292 4.22 -1.43 31.49
C PRO A 292 5.35 -1.05 30.53
N GLY A 293 5.32 0.17 30.01
CA GLY A 293 6.37 0.72 29.14
C GLY A 293 6.22 0.41 27.64
N VAL A 294 5.22 -0.39 27.23
CA VAL A 294 4.96 -0.73 25.81
C VAL A 294 3.63 -0.16 25.33
N GLY A 295 2.61 -0.14 26.20
CA GLY A 295 1.29 0.44 25.92
C GLY A 295 0.29 0.13 27.03
N SER A 296 -0.65 1.03 27.31
CA SER A 296 -1.54 0.92 28.49
C SER A 296 -2.75 -0.02 28.33
N GLY A 297 -2.89 -0.69 27.18
CA GLY A 297 -4.13 -1.40 26.78
C GLY A 297 -4.55 -2.56 27.68
N CYS A 298 -3.60 -3.24 28.35
CA CYS A 298 -3.89 -4.43 29.16
C CYS A 298 -3.59 -4.29 30.66
N MET A 299 -3.43 -3.05 31.14
CA MET A 299 -3.27 -2.73 32.57
C MET A 299 -4.63 -2.52 33.25
N GLN A 300 -5.58 -3.40 32.96
CA GLN A 300 -6.97 -3.41 33.45
C GLN A 300 -7.42 -4.87 33.61
N ASP A 301 -8.52 -5.11 34.33
CA ASP A 301 -9.04 -6.48 34.54
C ASP A 301 -9.59 -7.12 33.25
N VAL A 302 -10.06 -6.27 32.34
CA VAL A 302 -10.61 -6.61 31.02
C VAL A 302 -9.84 -5.84 29.97
N TRP A 303 -9.44 -6.55 28.92
CA TRP A 303 -8.63 -6.00 27.84
C TRP A 303 -8.69 -6.91 26.62
N GLY A 304 -8.30 -6.38 25.47
CA GLY A 304 -8.15 -7.13 24.23
C GLY A 304 -6.98 -6.57 23.44
N VAL A 305 -6.26 -7.45 22.75
CA VAL A 305 -5.24 -7.10 21.77
C VAL A 305 -5.45 -7.95 20.53
N GLU A 306 -5.14 -7.35 19.38
CA GLU A 306 -5.24 -7.98 18.07
C GLU A 306 -3.91 -7.81 17.34
N VAL A 307 -3.49 -8.86 16.65
CA VAL A 307 -2.17 -8.99 16.05
C VAL A 307 -2.34 -9.60 14.67
N GLN A 308 -1.89 -8.91 13.63
CA GLN A 308 -1.86 -9.43 12.27
C GLN A 308 -0.44 -9.85 11.92
N ALA A 309 -0.26 -11.13 11.66
CA ALA A 309 1.04 -11.79 11.59
C ALA A 309 1.04 -12.91 10.54
N THR A 310 2.17 -13.57 10.36
CA THR A 310 2.37 -14.60 9.34
C THR A 310 3.24 -15.73 9.88
N LEU A 311 2.89 -16.97 9.58
CA LEU A 311 3.82 -18.09 9.69
C LEU A 311 4.54 -18.29 8.36
N HIS A 312 5.87 -18.27 8.35
CA HIS A 312 6.68 -18.37 7.14
C HIS A 312 7.14 -19.80 6.80
N ASP A 313 7.10 -20.73 7.76
CA ASP A 313 7.24 -22.16 7.47
C ASP A 313 6.57 -23.04 8.55
N SER A 314 6.60 -24.36 8.36
CA SER A 314 5.98 -25.33 9.29
C SER A 314 6.62 -25.42 10.68
N GLN A 315 7.81 -24.85 10.87
CA GLN A 315 8.55 -24.82 12.14
C GLN A 315 8.54 -23.43 12.78
N ASP A 316 7.94 -22.45 12.13
CA ASP A 316 7.75 -21.10 12.64
C ASP A 316 6.81 -21.11 13.86
N LEU A 317 7.22 -20.41 14.91
CA LEU A 317 6.56 -20.34 16.19
C LEU A 317 6.51 -18.90 16.68
N ASP A 318 5.35 -18.27 16.59
CA ASP A 318 5.21 -16.90 17.04
C ASP A 318 4.93 -16.80 18.53
N TYR A 319 5.91 -16.30 19.30
CA TYR A 319 5.75 -16.05 20.72
C TYR A 319 5.28 -14.62 21.00
N TYR A 320 4.18 -14.51 21.74
CA TYR A 320 3.63 -13.24 22.20
C TYR A 320 3.52 -13.19 23.72
N GLU A 321 3.76 -12.01 24.29
CA GLU A 321 3.60 -11.75 25.71
C GLU A 321 2.75 -10.51 25.97
N ALA A 322 1.84 -10.61 26.94
CA ALA A 322 1.13 -9.47 27.51
C ALA A 322 1.40 -9.39 29.01
N ARG A 323 1.82 -8.21 29.49
CA ARG A 323 2.01 -7.95 30.92
C ARG A 323 0.77 -7.29 31.48
N VAL A 324 0.06 -8.01 32.34
CA VAL A 324 -1.33 -7.69 32.71
C VAL A 324 -1.49 -7.63 34.22
N LEU A 325 -2.53 -6.93 34.69
CA LEU A 325 -2.89 -7.00 36.10
C LEU A 325 -3.39 -8.39 36.47
N ASP A 326 -2.90 -8.91 37.60
CA ASP A 326 -3.41 -10.15 38.17
C ASP A 326 -4.86 -9.94 38.62
N ALA A 327 -5.77 -10.60 37.92
CA ALA A 327 -7.20 -10.55 38.17
C ALA A 327 -7.84 -11.91 37.84
N PRO A 328 -8.91 -12.31 38.55
CA PRO A 328 -9.57 -13.59 38.36
C PRO A 328 -10.54 -13.55 37.17
N THR A 329 -10.10 -13.08 36.00
CA THR A 329 -10.90 -13.11 34.77
C THR A 329 -10.35 -14.16 33.79
N PRO A 330 -11.20 -14.90 33.07
CA PRO A 330 -10.77 -15.82 32.01
C PRO A 330 -9.92 -15.12 30.96
N LEU A 331 -8.95 -15.87 30.41
CA LEU A 331 -8.22 -15.49 29.22
C LEU A 331 -8.71 -16.31 28.04
N ILE A 332 -8.92 -15.66 26.91
CA ILE A 332 -9.31 -16.28 25.65
C ILE A 332 -8.28 -15.87 24.61
N ALA A 333 -7.78 -16.85 23.85
CA ALA A 333 -7.01 -16.62 22.65
C ALA A 333 -7.70 -17.32 21.47
N HIS A 334 -7.73 -16.64 20.33
CA HIS A 334 -8.34 -17.13 19.10
C HIS A 334 -7.54 -16.57 17.94
N VAL A 335 -7.28 -17.39 16.92
CA VAL A 335 -6.73 -16.90 15.67
C VAL A 335 -7.81 -16.93 14.60
N THR A 336 -7.92 -15.86 13.83
CA THR A 336 -8.79 -15.81 12.66
C THR A 336 -7.94 -15.67 11.40
N ALA A 337 -8.50 -16.02 10.25
CA ALA A 337 -7.82 -16.02 8.96
C ALA A 337 -6.65 -17.03 8.86
N GLY A 338 -6.25 -17.30 7.61
CA GLY A 338 -5.21 -18.28 7.27
C GLY A 338 -5.70 -19.43 6.40
N SER A 339 -4.75 -20.07 5.74
CA SER A 339 -4.99 -21.19 4.81
C SER A 339 -4.82 -22.57 5.47
N GLY A 340 -4.17 -22.62 6.63
CA GLY A 340 -3.83 -23.84 7.37
C GLY A 340 -4.51 -23.98 8.73
N ASP A 341 -4.45 -25.19 9.29
CA ASP A 341 -4.88 -25.45 10.67
C ASP A 341 -3.83 -24.89 11.65
N ARG A 342 -4.28 -24.38 12.79
CA ARG A 342 -3.44 -23.74 13.80
C ARG A 342 -3.36 -24.56 15.07
N LEU A 343 -2.27 -24.36 15.81
CA LEU A 343 -2.10 -24.83 17.17
C LEU A 343 -1.83 -23.61 18.05
N LEU A 344 -2.69 -23.42 19.05
CA LEU A 344 -2.55 -22.34 20.03
C LEU A 344 -2.06 -22.88 21.35
N PHE A 345 -1.09 -22.19 21.94
CA PHE A 345 -0.62 -22.44 23.29
C PHE A 345 -0.91 -21.20 24.13
N LEU A 346 -1.62 -21.37 25.23
CA LEU A 346 -1.97 -20.29 26.15
C LEU A 346 -1.52 -20.65 27.57
N THR A 347 -0.80 -19.73 28.20
CA THR A 347 -0.47 -19.85 29.62
C THR A 347 -0.55 -18.50 30.33
N TYR A 348 -0.70 -18.58 31.65
CA TYR A 348 -0.62 -17.45 32.55
C TYR A 348 0.43 -17.71 33.62
N LEU A 349 1.38 -16.80 33.73
CA LEU A 349 2.38 -16.77 34.79
C LEU A 349 1.96 -15.72 35.83
N CYS A 350 1.79 -16.18 37.06
CA CYS A 350 1.54 -15.34 38.22
C CYS A 350 2.69 -14.34 38.44
N PRO A 351 2.46 -13.28 39.23
CA PRO A 351 3.51 -12.31 39.56
C PRO A 351 4.77 -12.90 40.22
N ASP A 352 4.67 -14.09 40.84
CA ASP A 352 5.79 -14.83 41.42
C ASP A 352 6.50 -15.77 40.42
N GLY A 353 6.08 -15.75 39.15
CA GLY A 353 6.61 -16.56 38.06
C GLY A 353 6.07 -18.00 38.00
N LYS A 354 5.18 -18.40 38.92
CA LYS A 354 4.54 -19.72 38.85
C LYS A 354 3.40 -19.74 37.85
N VAL A 355 3.13 -20.92 37.30
CA VAL A 355 1.99 -21.10 36.39
C VAL A 355 0.68 -20.98 37.16
N GLY A 356 -0.15 -20.02 36.77
CA GLY A 356 -1.49 -19.74 37.31
C GLY A 356 -2.61 -20.19 36.39
N LEU A 357 -2.47 -21.38 35.82
CA LEU A 357 -3.39 -21.97 34.85
C LEU A 357 -4.36 -22.92 35.55
N ASP A 358 -5.66 -22.64 35.44
CA ASP A 358 -6.78 -23.48 35.88
C ASP A 358 -7.81 -23.62 34.73
N LYS A 359 -8.62 -24.67 34.75
CA LYS A 359 -9.68 -24.97 33.75
C LYS A 359 -9.28 -24.71 32.27
N CYS A 360 -8.24 -25.39 31.79
CA CYS A 360 -7.85 -25.37 30.38
C CYS A 360 -8.93 -25.95 29.46
N SER A 361 -9.19 -25.29 28.32
CA SER A 361 -10.14 -25.74 27.31
C SER A 361 -9.68 -26.77 26.31
N GLY A 362 -8.37 -26.92 26.19
CA GLY A 362 -7.75 -27.93 25.38
C GLY A 362 -7.16 -29.04 26.24
N TRP A 363 -5.94 -29.43 25.91
CA TRP A 363 -5.14 -30.33 26.75
C TRP A 363 -3.98 -29.55 27.38
N GLU A 364 -3.51 -30.04 28.52
CA GLU A 364 -2.35 -29.45 29.20
C GLU A 364 -1.07 -30.20 28.83
N GLU A 365 -0.02 -29.46 28.48
CA GLU A 365 1.33 -29.99 28.26
C GLU A 365 2.37 -29.10 28.95
N GLU A 366 3.50 -29.69 29.36
CA GLU A 366 4.59 -28.97 29.99
C GLU A 366 5.75 -28.83 28.99
N ILE A 367 6.11 -27.59 28.67
CA ILE A 367 7.17 -27.24 27.73
C ILE A 367 8.16 -26.35 28.50
N ASP A 368 9.42 -26.80 28.58
CA ASP A 368 10.49 -26.14 29.34
C ASP A 368 10.13 -25.78 30.79
N GLY A 369 9.34 -26.63 31.45
CA GLY A 369 8.90 -26.43 32.83
C GLY A 369 7.75 -25.45 33.01
N ILE A 370 7.14 -24.99 31.92
CA ILE A 370 5.94 -24.15 31.90
C ILE A 370 4.78 -24.97 31.36
N ARG A 371 3.67 -25.01 32.11
CA ARG A 371 2.44 -25.65 31.67
C ARG A 371 1.67 -24.73 30.73
N TYR A 372 1.28 -25.26 29.59
CA TYR A 372 0.44 -24.59 28.59
C TYR A 372 -0.88 -25.34 28.45
N CYS A 373 -1.94 -24.58 28.23
CA CYS A 373 -3.16 -25.08 27.63
C CYS A 373 -2.95 -25.04 26.13
N ILE A 374 -3.18 -26.15 25.44
CA ILE A 374 -2.94 -26.29 24.00
C ILE A 374 -4.22 -26.74 23.32
N SER A 375 -4.51 -26.16 22.16
CA SER A 375 -5.64 -26.57 21.35
C SER A 375 -5.37 -26.41 19.86
N ASP A 376 -5.84 -27.37 19.07
CA ASP A 376 -5.97 -27.31 17.60
C ASP A 376 -7.40 -26.90 17.16
N TRP A 377 -8.24 -26.52 18.12
CA TRP A 377 -9.53 -25.88 17.90
C TRP A 377 -9.57 -24.53 18.62
N GLU A 378 -10.49 -23.69 18.20
CA GLU A 378 -10.56 -22.34 18.69
C GLU A 378 -11.99 -21.96 19.10
N PRO A 379 -12.14 -21.05 20.08
CA PRO A 379 -11.08 -20.39 20.85
C PRO A 379 -10.46 -21.30 21.93
N ILE A 380 -9.25 -20.97 22.39
CA ILE A 380 -8.64 -21.56 23.60
C ILE A 380 -8.87 -20.65 24.81
N VAL A 381 -9.23 -21.26 25.95
CA VAL A 381 -9.65 -20.57 27.18
C VAL A 381 -8.91 -21.15 28.37
N VAL A 382 -8.47 -20.27 29.29
CA VAL A 382 -7.99 -20.65 30.62
C VAL A 382 -8.58 -19.75 31.71
N GLU A 383 -8.80 -20.29 32.90
CA GLU A 383 -9.04 -19.49 34.10
C GLU A 383 -7.72 -19.12 34.77
N ARG A 384 -7.56 -17.81 35.06
CA ARG A 384 -6.40 -17.32 35.80
C ARG A 384 -6.55 -17.61 37.29
N ARG A 385 -5.60 -18.34 37.86
CA ARG A 385 -5.60 -18.65 39.29
C ARG A 385 -4.20 -18.73 39.89
N CYS A 386 -3.86 -17.73 40.70
CA CYS A 386 -2.66 -17.77 41.54
C CYS A 386 -3.00 -18.31 42.93
N GLU A 387 -2.16 -19.20 43.47
CA GLU A 387 -2.28 -19.63 44.86
C GLU A 387 -2.08 -18.42 45.78
N SER A 388 -3.01 -18.22 46.71
CA SER A 388 -3.04 -17.10 47.65
C SER A 388 -1.79 -17.07 48.55
N GLY A 389 -0.72 -16.47 48.06
CA GLY A 389 0.58 -16.37 48.74
C GLY A 389 1.52 -15.33 48.13
N SER A 390 1.27 -14.87 46.90
CA SER A 390 2.06 -13.84 46.21
C SER A 390 1.39 -12.47 46.33
N THR A 391 1.79 -11.75 47.38
CA THR A 391 1.55 -10.31 47.65
C THR A 391 0.10 -9.86 47.85
N GLY A 392 -0.17 -9.28 49.03
CA GLY A 392 -1.49 -8.73 49.36
C GLY A 392 -1.94 -7.65 48.36
N ASP A 393 -3.25 -7.63 48.14
CA ASP A 393 -4.02 -6.89 47.13
C ASP A 393 -3.98 -7.45 45.70
N PRO A 394 -4.87 -8.41 45.35
CA PRO A 394 -5.26 -8.63 43.95
C PRO A 394 -5.61 -7.30 43.27
N GLY A 395 -5.07 -7.05 42.08
CA GLY A 395 -5.30 -5.82 41.30
C GLY A 395 -4.14 -4.81 41.22
N SER A 396 -2.98 -5.08 41.84
CA SER A 396 -1.77 -4.22 41.68
C SER A 396 -0.52 -4.96 41.21
N ALA A 397 -0.52 -6.28 41.30
CA ALA A 397 0.58 -7.12 40.85
C ALA A 397 0.45 -7.44 39.35
N VAL A 398 1.58 -7.57 38.66
CA VAL A 398 1.63 -7.80 37.21
C VAL A 398 2.01 -9.25 36.95
N GLY A 399 1.14 -9.99 36.27
CA GLY A 399 1.42 -11.30 35.71
C GLY A 399 1.76 -11.22 34.22
N THR A 400 2.11 -12.36 33.63
CA THR A 400 2.42 -12.49 32.20
C THR A 400 1.47 -13.49 31.56
N VAL A 401 0.73 -13.05 30.55
CA VAL A 401 0.06 -13.95 29.60
C VAL A 401 1.04 -14.22 28.49
N ARG A 402 1.20 -15.49 28.13
CA ARG A 402 1.99 -15.89 26.96
C ARG A 402 1.13 -16.71 26.02
N VAL A 403 1.20 -16.34 24.75
CA VAL A 403 0.52 -17.02 23.65
C VAL A 403 1.56 -17.47 22.64
N ILE A 404 1.43 -18.68 22.12
CA ILE A 404 2.23 -19.18 21.01
C ILE A 404 1.27 -19.56 19.89
N VAL A 405 1.54 -19.07 18.69
CA VAL A 405 0.84 -19.48 17.46
C VAL A 405 1.78 -20.37 16.67
N ALA A 406 1.30 -21.54 16.26
CA ALA A 406 2.06 -22.49 15.47
C ALA A 406 1.19 -23.09 14.36
N ALA A 407 1.81 -23.59 13.30
CA ALA A 407 1.11 -24.36 12.28
C ALA A 407 0.82 -25.79 12.77
N ASN A 408 -0.44 -26.22 12.75
CA ASN A 408 -0.79 -27.63 12.83
C ASN A 408 -0.67 -28.28 11.44
N GLN A 409 -1.20 -27.58 10.43
CA GLN A 409 -0.98 -27.90 9.02
C GLN A 409 -0.57 -26.64 8.27
N PHE A 410 0.63 -26.63 7.71
CA PHE A 410 1.13 -25.52 6.89
C PHE A 410 0.78 -25.74 5.42
N ASN A 411 -0.02 -24.86 4.83
CA ASN A 411 -0.61 -25.04 3.49
C ASN A 411 0.00 -24.17 2.38
N GLY A 412 1.02 -23.36 2.66
CA GLY A 412 1.58 -22.41 1.69
C GLY A 412 3.09 -22.20 1.82
N THR A 413 3.58 -21.07 1.31
CA THR A 413 4.93 -20.55 1.62
C THR A 413 4.89 -19.35 2.57
N CYS A 414 3.70 -18.80 2.81
CA CYS A 414 3.41 -17.80 3.82
C CYS A 414 1.96 -17.97 4.27
N ASP A 415 1.71 -18.01 5.57
CA ASP A 415 0.38 -18.32 6.09
C ASP A 415 -0.06 -17.20 7.05
N PRO A 416 -0.80 -16.19 6.56
CA PRO A 416 -1.22 -15.06 7.38
C PRO A 416 -2.22 -15.50 8.44
N TYR A 417 -2.27 -14.76 9.54
CA TYR A 417 -3.26 -14.96 10.59
C TYR A 417 -3.47 -13.70 11.42
N ASP A 418 -4.65 -13.61 12.02
CA ASP A 418 -5.07 -12.55 12.93
C ASP A 418 -5.26 -13.14 14.33
N LEU A 419 -4.32 -12.95 15.24
CA LEU A 419 -4.43 -13.39 16.63
C LEU A 419 -5.17 -12.35 17.47
N GLN A 420 -6.24 -12.79 18.14
CA GLN A 420 -6.92 -12.04 19.18
C GLN A 420 -6.66 -12.68 20.55
N VAL A 421 -6.22 -11.87 21.52
CA VAL A 421 -6.07 -12.27 22.93
C VAL A 421 -6.86 -11.31 23.80
N LEU A 422 -7.75 -11.84 24.63
CA LEU A 422 -8.63 -11.02 25.47
C LEU A 422 -8.83 -11.61 26.86
N ALA A 423 -9.04 -10.71 27.82
CA ALA A 423 -9.51 -11.01 29.16
C ALA A 423 -10.91 -10.44 29.32
N THR A 424 -11.90 -11.28 29.65
CA THR A 424 -13.32 -10.87 29.76
C THR A 424 -13.94 -11.39 31.06
N TYR A 425 -15.08 -10.85 31.48
CA TYR A 425 -15.84 -11.39 32.61
C TYR A 425 -16.68 -12.62 32.15
N GLN A 426 -16.92 -13.57 33.06
CA GLN A 426 -17.51 -14.92 32.85
C GLN A 426 -18.77 -15.07 31.96
N LEU A 427 -19.40 -14.00 31.47
CA LEU A 427 -20.66 -14.05 30.72
C LEU A 427 -20.54 -14.42 29.23
N GLU A 428 -19.32 -14.55 28.68
CA GLU A 428 -19.08 -14.76 27.24
C GLU A 428 -18.39 -16.10 26.89
N LEU A 429 -18.18 -16.99 27.87
CA LEU A 429 -17.56 -18.29 27.60
C LEU A 429 -18.54 -19.24 26.87
N PRO A 430 -18.10 -19.97 25.82
CA PRO A 430 -18.89 -21.03 25.19
C PRO A 430 -19.33 -22.06 26.24
N GLY A 431 -20.62 -22.42 26.22
CA GLY A 431 -21.22 -23.28 27.25
C GLY A 431 -20.48 -24.61 27.45
N ASP A 432 -20.30 -24.96 28.72
CA ASP A 432 -19.50 -26.05 29.29
C ASP A 432 -17.97 -25.83 29.35
N PHE A 433 -17.59 -24.54 29.44
CA PHE A 433 -16.44 -24.02 30.22
C PHE A 433 -16.86 -23.48 31.60
#